data_AF-A0A2G5EPH7-F1
#
_entry.id   AF-A0A2G5EPH7-F1
#
_cell.length_a   1.000
_cell.length_b   1.000
_cell.length_c   1.000
_cell.angle_alpha   90.00
_cell.angle_beta   90.00
_cell.angle_gamma   90.00
#
_symmetry.space_group_name_H-M   'P 1'
#
loop_
_entity.id
_entity.type
_entity.pdbx_description
1 polymer ?
#
loop_
_entity_poly.entity_id
_entity_poly.type
_entity_poly.pdbx_seq_one_letter_code
_entity_poly.pdbx_strand_id
1 'polypeptide(L)'
;MDISQNSSASAANANGGITQTNDQDESKQNLNHVINSIDKTLGLLHQLHLTVSSFNVASQLPLLQRVNSLVTELDTMQRLADNCNIQVPMEVVNLIDEGKNPDEFNRDVINSCIAKNQITKGKTDQFKGLRRHLLEELDQAFPNEVEAYREIRATSAAESKRLAQAQSILPNGDVKVKAEH
;
A
#
# COMPACT_ATOMS: atom_id res chain seq x y z
N MET A 1 65.65 -10.96 -16.42
CA MET A 1 64.77 -10.24 -15.48
C MET A 1 63.40 -10.86 -15.66
N ASP A 2 63.14 -11.97 -14.94
CA ASP A 2 62.42 -11.97 -13.64
C ASP A 2 60.95 -11.56 -13.86
N ILE A 3 60.00 -12.49 -13.94
CA ILE A 3 59.35 -13.35 -12.90
C ILE A 3 57.96 -12.80 -12.53
N SER A 4 57.03 -13.76 -12.41
CA SER A 4 55.64 -13.73 -11.87
C SER A 4 54.52 -13.35 -12.85
N GLN A 5 53.74 -14.29 -13.41
CA GLN A 5 52.68 -15.11 -12.78
C GLN A 5 51.65 -14.26 -11.99
N ASN A 6 50.39 -14.21 -12.43
CA ASN A 6 49.37 -15.21 -12.11
C ASN A 6 47.97 -14.77 -12.56
N SER A 7 47.32 -15.71 -13.24
CA SER A 7 45.90 -15.93 -13.51
C SER A 7 44.91 -15.59 -12.37
N SER A 8 43.74 -15.06 -12.74
CA SER A 8 42.45 -15.59 -12.26
C SER A 8 41.29 -15.09 -13.12
N ALA A 9 40.51 -16.05 -13.63
CA ALA A 9 39.21 -15.83 -14.22
C ALA A 9 38.19 -15.43 -13.15
N SER A 10 37.24 -14.57 -13.50
CA SER A 10 35.95 -14.42 -12.80
C SER A 10 34.99 -13.85 -13.85
N ALA A 11 34.25 -14.73 -14.53
CA ALA A 11 32.94 -15.24 -14.12
C ALA A 11 31.82 -14.27 -14.53
N ALA A 12 30.91 -14.83 -15.31
CA ALA A 12 29.70 -14.20 -15.82
C ALA A 12 28.93 -13.48 -14.71
N ASN A 13 28.65 -12.19 -14.90
CA ASN A 13 27.67 -11.50 -14.09
C ASN A 13 26.30 -11.66 -14.76
N ALA A 14 25.73 -12.85 -14.59
CA ALA A 14 24.33 -13.13 -14.89
C ALA A 14 23.51 -12.98 -13.61
N ASN A 15 22.56 -12.04 -13.68
CA ASN A 15 21.23 -12.07 -13.09
C ASN A 15 21.05 -12.05 -11.57
N GLY A 16 20.37 -11.00 -11.10
CA GLY A 16 19.74 -10.96 -9.77
C GLY A 16 19.48 -9.55 -9.24
N GLY A 17 18.69 -8.73 -9.95
CA GLY A 17 18.40 -7.38 -9.47
C GLY A 17 17.30 -6.65 -10.25
N ILE A 18 16.06 -6.81 -9.76
CA ILE A 18 14.92 -5.88 -9.89
C ILE A 18 14.29 -5.74 -11.28
N THR A 19 13.34 -6.63 -11.60
CA THR A 19 12.30 -6.43 -12.63
C THR A 19 11.08 -5.64 -12.10
N GLN A 20 11.10 -5.15 -10.85
CA GLN A 20 9.95 -4.50 -10.20
C GLN A 20 9.79 -3.00 -10.54
N THR A 21 10.78 -2.35 -11.16
CA THR A 21 10.68 -0.91 -11.48
C THR A 21 9.83 -0.63 -12.71
N ASN A 22 9.84 -1.51 -13.71
CA ASN A 22 9.20 -1.24 -15.00
C ASN A 22 7.66 -1.19 -14.89
N ASP A 23 7.06 -2.11 -14.14
CA ASP A 23 5.60 -2.23 -14.01
C ASP A 23 4.97 -1.07 -13.20
N GLN A 24 5.69 -0.55 -12.19
CA GLN A 24 5.22 0.60 -11.41
C GLN A 24 5.28 1.90 -12.20
N ASP A 25 6.32 2.08 -13.02
CA ASP A 25 6.46 3.28 -13.84
C ASP A 25 5.47 3.28 -15.00
N GLU A 26 5.20 2.11 -15.60
CA GLU A 26 4.15 1.94 -16.62
C GLU A 26 2.75 2.26 -16.06
N SER A 27 2.43 1.76 -14.86
CA SER A 27 1.14 2.04 -14.20
C SER A 27 0.93 3.53 -13.93
N LYS A 28 1.99 4.23 -13.46
CA LYS A 28 1.94 5.68 -13.27
C LYS A 28 1.80 6.43 -14.59
N GLN A 29 2.47 5.97 -15.64
CA GLN A 29 2.37 6.59 -16.96
C GLN A 29 0.96 6.43 -17.53
N ASN A 30 0.36 5.24 -17.43
CA ASN A 30 -1.03 4.98 -17.84
C ASN A 30 -2.01 5.90 -17.11
N LEU A 31 -1.84 6.07 -15.79
CA LEU A 31 -2.64 7.00 -15.00
C LEU A 31 -2.49 8.45 -15.49
N ASN A 32 -1.26 8.89 -15.78
CA ASN A 32 -1.04 10.23 -16.34
C ASN A 32 -1.71 10.41 -17.71
N HIS A 33 -1.74 9.38 -18.56
CA HIS A 33 -2.46 9.43 -19.83
C HIS A 33 -3.96 9.61 -19.63
N VAL A 34 -4.57 8.91 -18.67
CA VAL A 34 -5.98 9.10 -18.31
C VAL A 34 -6.25 10.50 -17.78
N ILE A 35 -5.42 11.00 -16.86
CA ILE A 35 -5.55 12.36 -16.30
C ILE A 35 -5.53 13.42 -17.42
N ASN A 36 -4.55 13.34 -18.33
CA ASN A 36 -4.46 14.27 -19.45
C ASN A 36 -5.68 14.22 -20.39
N SER A 37 -6.26 13.02 -20.60
CA SER A 37 -7.47 12.85 -21.40
C SER A 37 -8.71 13.42 -20.70
N ILE A 38 -8.80 13.30 -19.37
CA ILE A 38 -9.85 13.95 -18.56
C ILE A 38 -9.76 15.48 -18.68
N ASP A 39 -8.57 16.07 -18.52
CA ASP A 39 -8.36 17.52 -18.66
C ASP A 39 -8.72 18.02 -20.06
N LYS A 40 -8.34 17.27 -21.09
CA LYS A 40 -8.69 17.57 -22.47
C LYS A 40 -10.20 17.50 -22.70
N THR A 41 -10.87 16.48 -22.14
CA THR A 41 -12.33 16.33 -22.20
C THR A 41 -13.04 17.52 -21.54
N LEU A 42 -12.57 17.95 -20.37
CA LEU A 42 -13.10 19.12 -19.67
C LEU A 42 -12.93 20.39 -20.51
N GLY A 43 -11.77 20.57 -21.14
CA GLY A 43 -11.51 21.68 -22.06
C GLY A 43 -12.46 21.69 -23.27
N LEU A 44 -12.67 20.53 -23.89
CA LEU A 44 -13.62 20.38 -25.00
C LEU A 44 -15.06 20.68 -24.57
N LEU A 45 -15.47 20.23 -23.39
CA LEU A 45 -16.80 20.48 -22.83
C LEU A 45 -17.02 21.98 -22.56
N HIS A 46 -16.03 22.65 -21.97
CA HIS A 46 -16.08 24.09 -21.73
C HIS A 46 -16.20 24.87 -23.05
N GLN A 47 -15.39 24.49 -24.04
CA GLN A 47 -15.38 25.16 -25.33
C GLN A 47 -16.67 24.92 -26.13
N LEU A 48 -17.28 23.73 -25.98
CA LEU A 48 -18.62 23.43 -26.48
C LEU A 48 -19.66 24.34 -25.81
N HIS A 49 -19.63 24.45 -24.48
CA HIS A 49 -20.51 25.34 -23.72
C HIS A 49 -20.43 26.80 -24.21
N LEU A 50 -19.22 27.34 -24.41
CA LEU A 50 -19.04 28.70 -24.93
C LEU A 50 -19.66 28.89 -26.33
N THR A 51 -19.49 27.89 -27.19
CA THR A 51 -20.01 27.92 -28.58
C THR A 51 -21.54 27.86 -28.60
N VAL A 52 -22.15 27.09 -27.71
CA VAL A 52 -23.61 26.98 -27.56
C VAL A 52 -24.19 28.24 -26.90
N SER A 53 -23.52 28.77 -25.87
CA SER A 53 -23.94 29.97 -25.14
C SER A 53 -23.97 31.23 -26.03
N SER A 54 -23.02 31.32 -26.97
CA SER A 54 -22.90 32.45 -27.92
C SER A 54 -23.22 32.06 -29.37
N PHE A 55 -24.19 31.15 -29.54
CA PHE A 55 -24.48 30.56 -30.84
C PHE A 55 -24.89 31.60 -31.90
N ASN A 56 -24.35 31.46 -33.10
CA ASN A 56 -24.73 32.23 -34.28
C ASN A 56 -24.58 31.36 -35.55
N VAL A 57 -25.05 31.86 -36.69
CA VAL A 57 -25.05 31.09 -37.95
C VAL A 57 -23.63 30.65 -38.37
N ALA A 58 -22.61 31.47 -38.10
CA ALA A 58 -21.22 31.12 -38.40
C ALA A 58 -20.64 30.04 -37.47
N SER A 59 -21.23 29.83 -36.28
CA SER A 59 -20.78 28.81 -35.34
C SER A 59 -21.40 27.42 -35.55
N GLN A 60 -22.28 27.25 -36.55
CA GLN A 60 -22.93 25.97 -36.85
C GLN A 60 -21.93 24.85 -37.18
N LEU A 61 -20.98 25.11 -38.09
CA LEU A 61 -19.97 24.11 -38.45
C LEU A 61 -18.97 23.84 -37.30
N PRO A 62 -18.42 24.86 -36.63
CA PRO A 62 -17.60 24.65 -35.42
C PRO A 62 -18.30 23.86 -34.32
N LEU A 63 -19.61 24.06 -34.12
CA LEU A 63 -20.39 23.31 -33.13
C LEU A 63 -20.37 21.80 -33.43
N LEU A 64 -20.65 21.41 -34.67
CA LEU A 64 -20.62 20.02 -35.09
C LEU A 64 -19.22 19.41 -34.92
N GLN A 65 -18.18 20.15 -35.29
CA GLN A 65 -16.79 19.72 -35.10
C GLN A 65 -16.48 19.49 -33.62
N ARG A 66 -16.88 20.40 -32.73
CA ARG A 66 -16.64 20.28 -31.28
C ARG A 66 -17.36 19.09 -30.66
N VAL A 67 -18.60 18.82 -31.06
CA VAL A 67 -19.35 17.64 -30.61
C VAL A 67 -18.63 16.36 -31.04
N ASN A 68 -18.21 16.27 -32.30
CA ASN A 68 -17.46 15.11 -32.79
C ASN A 68 -16.10 14.94 -32.09
N SER A 69 -15.40 16.04 -31.79
CA SER A 69 -14.17 16.01 -31.01
C SER A 69 -14.40 15.50 -29.59
N LEU A 70 -15.48 15.93 -28.94
CA LEU A 70 -15.84 15.45 -27.61
C LEU A 70 -16.15 13.95 -27.61
N VAL A 71 -16.94 13.46 -28.57
CA VAL A 71 -17.26 12.03 -28.70
C VAL A 71 -15.98 11.21 -28.92
N THR A 72 -15.09 11.65 -29.81
CA THR A 72 -13.81 10.97 -30.08
C THR A 72 -12.90 10.93 -28.85
N GLU A 73 -12.88 12.02 -28.08
CA GLU A 73 -12.07 12.08 -26.86
C GLU A 73 -12.64 11.19 -25.76
N LEU A 74 -13.96 11.17 -25.54
CA LEU A 74 -14.60 10.28 -24.57
C LEU A 74 -14.32 8.79 -24.86
N ASP A 75 -14.36 8.41 -26.14
CA ASP A 75 -14.00 7.07 -26.59
C ASP A 75 -12.51 6.75 -26.37
N THR A 76 -11.64 7.74 -26.52
CA THR A 76 -10.21 7.61 -26.20
C THR A 76 -9.97 7.49 -24.70
N MET A 77 -10.65 8.30 -23.89
CA MET A 77 -10.60 8.25 -22.43
C MET A 77 -11.03 6.88 -21.90
N GLN A 78 -12.11 6.31 -22.45
CA GLN A 78 -12.58 4.97 -22.10
C GLN A 78 -11.52 3.90 -22.38
N ARG A 79 -10.88 3.92 -23.56
CA ARG A 79 -9.79 2.97 -23.89
C ARG A 79 -8.58 3.12 -22.98
N LEU A 80 -8.23 4.35 -22.59
CA LEU A 80 -7.11 4.59 -21.68
C LEU A 80 -7.43 4.07 -20.27
N ALA A 81 -8.68 4.19 -19.84
CA ALA A 81 -9.14 3.71 -18.54
C ALA A 81 -9.04 2.18 -18.39
N ASP A 82 -9.21 1.41 -19.48
CA ASP A 82 -9.07 -0.06 -19.46
C ASP A 82 -7.66 -0.52 -19.03
N ASN A 83 -6.64 0.33 -19.23
CA ASN A 83 -5.25 0.06 -18.85
C ASN A 83 -4.91 0.53 -17.42
N CYS A 84 -5.88 1.10 -16.68
CA CYS A 84 -5.71 1.58 -15.32
C CYS A 84 -6.42 0.66 -14.32
N ASN A 85 -5.72 -0.35 -13.81
CA ASN A 85 -6.26 -1.28 -12.84
C ASN A 85 -6.09 -0.77 -11.39
N ILE A 86 -6.88 0.25 -11.02
CA ILE A 86 -6.87 0.86 -9.69
C ILE A 86 -8.13 0.44 -8.92
N GLN A 87 -7.96 -0.08 -7.71
CA GLN A 87 -9.08 -0.35 -6.81
C GLN A 87 -9.36 0.86 -5.94
N VAL A 88 -10.60 1.35 -5.99
CA VAL A 88 -11.06 2.49 -5.21
C VAL A 88 -12.11 2.00 -4.21
N PRO A 89 -11.93 2.23 -2.89
CA PRO A 89 -12.94 1.93 -1.90
C PRO A 89 -14.25 2.68 -2.15
N MET A 90 -15.39 2.02 -1.90
CA MET A 90 -16.71 2.64 -2.13
C MET A 90 -16.94 3.88 -1.26
N GLU A 91 -16.36 3.92 -0.06
CA GLU A 91 -16.43 5.07 0.82
C GLU A 91 -15.80 6.33 0.18
N VAL A 92 -14.72 6.16 -0.59
CA VAL A 92 -14.09 7.26 -1.33
C VAL A 92 -15.01 7.76 -2.44
N VAL A 93 -15.70 6.85 -3.15
CA VAL A 93 -16.68 7.21 -4.19
C VAL A 93 -17.85 7.99 -3.58
N ASN A 94 -18.38 7.56 -2.44
CA ASN A 94 -19.46 8.25 -1.74
C ASN A 94 -19.04 9.68 -1.31
N LEU A 95 -17.80 9.88 -0.86
CA LEU A 95 -17.29 11.22 -0.53
C LEU A 95 -17.27 12.14 -1.77
N ILE A 96 -16.89 11.60 -2.93
CA ILE A 96 -16.89 12.35 -4.19
C ILE A 96 -18.32 12.74 -4.59
N ASP A 97 -19.28 11.83 -4.50
CA ASP A 97 -20.70 12.10 -4.81
C ASP A 97 -21.31 13.16 -3.88
N GLU A 98 -20.90 13.18 -2.61
CA GLU A 98 -21.29 14.20 -1.64
C GLU A 98 -20.55 15.54 -1.81
N GLY A 99 -19.58 15.63 -2.73
CA GLY A 99 -18.75 16.82 -2.93
C GLY A 99 -17.75 17.10 -1.79
N LYS A 100 -17.42 16.08 -0.99
CA LYS A 100 -16.41 16.14 0.07
C LYS A 100 -15.02 15.79 -0.45
N ASN A 101 -13.99 16.09 0.34
CA ASN A 101 -12.63 15.73 -0.01
C ASN A 101 -12.40 14.21 0.21
N PRO A 102 -12.03 13.43 -0.83
CA PRO A 102 -11.74 12.00 -0.68
C PRO A 102 -10.58 11.70 0.30
N ASP A 103 -9.68 12.66 0.54
CA ASP A 103 -8.58 12.49 1.51
C ASP A 103 -9.06 12.36 2.97
N GLU A 104 -10.30 12.74 3.25
CA GLU A 104 -10.90 12.51 4.58
C GLU A 104 -10.96 11.03 4.91
N PHE A 105 -11.24 10.16 3.93
CA PHE A 105 -11.19 8.71 4.12
C PHE A 105 -9.79 8.25 4.57
N ASN A 106 -8.75 8.71 3.87
CA ASN A 106 -7.36 8.36 4.19
C ASN A 106 -7.00 8.82 5.60
N ARG A 107 -7.36 10.05 5.96
CA ARG A 107 -7.17 10.61 7.31
C ARG A 107 -7.86 9.74 8.36
N ASP A 108 -9.12 9.38 8.14
CA ASP A 108 -9.93 8.66 9.11
C ASP A 108 -9.44 7.21 9.30
N VAL A 109 -9.00 6.55 8.22
CA VAL A 109 -8.37 5.22 8.29
C VAL A 109 -7.08 5.26 9.09
N ILE A 110 -6.20 6.24 8.82
CA ILE A 110 -4.94 6.41 9.55
C ILE A 110 -5.22 6.67 11.04
N ASN A 111 -6.12 7.60 11.34
CA ASN A 111 -6.50 7.92 12.72
C ASN A 111 -7.13 6.72 13.45
N SER A 112 -7.98 5.95 12.78
CA SER A 112 -8.56 4.72 13.33
C SER A 112 -7.47 3.68 13.61
N CYS A 113 -6.48 3.55 12.74
CA CYS A 113 -5.33 2.67 12.94
C CYS A 113 -4.52 3.06 14.18
N ILE A 114 -4.20 4.35 14.32
CA ILE A 114 -3.48 4.89 15.49
C ILE A 114 -4.24 4.60 16.78
N ALA A 115 -5.54 4.95 16.82
CA ALA A 115 -6.38 4.73 17.99
C ALA A 115 -6.48 3.24 18.35
N LYS A 116 -6.72 2.36 17.36
CA LYS A 116 -6.76 0.91 17.58
C LYS A 116 -5.44 0.36 18.07
N ASN A 117 -4.31 0.83 17.54
CA ASN A 117 -2.98 0.44 18.00
C ASN A 117 -2.76 0.83 19.47
N GLN A 118 -3.09 2.07 19.84
CA GLN A 118 -2.95 2.55 21.20
C GLN A 118 -3.84 1.78 22.18
N ILE A 119 -5.11 1.53 21.82
CA ILE A 119 -6.03 0.72 22.63
C ILE A 119 -5.49 -0.71 22.79
N THR A 120 -4.98 -1.31 21.71
CA THR A 120 -4.44 -2.68 21.74
C THR A 120 -3.20 -2.77 22.62
N LYS A 121 -2.30 -1.78 22.54
CA LYS A 121 -1.15 -1.64 23.42
C LYS A 121 -1.58 -1.49 24.88
N GLY A 122 -2.52 -0.58 25.16
CA GLY A 122 -3.05 -0.37 26.51
C GLY A 122 -3.66 -1.63 27.11
N LYS A 123 -4.48 -2.37 26.36
CA LYS A 123 -5.02 -3.67 26.77
C LYS A 123 -3.91 -4.67 27.07
N THR A 124 -2.92 -4.76 26.19
CA THR A 124 -1.76 -5.67 26.37
C THR A 124 -0.99 -5.34 27.65
N ASP A 125 -0.74 -4.06 27.91
CA ASP A 125 0.00 -3.62 29.08
C ASP A 125 -0.81 -3.81 30.38
N GLN A 126 -2.12 -3.63 30.34
CA GLN A 126 -3.01 -4.00 31.46
C GLN A 126 -2.99 -5.50 31.75
N PHE A 127 -3.06 -6.36 30.73
CA PHE A 127 -2.93 -7.82 30.93
C PHE A 127 -1.57 -8.22 31.49
N LYS A 128 -0.48 -7.59 31.02
CA LYS A 128 0.86 -7.80 31.60
C LYS A 128 0.91 -7.36 33.07
N GLY A 129 0.30 -6.22 33.39
CA GLY A 129 0.22 -5.69 34.75
C GLY A 129 -0.60 -6.58 35.69
N LEU A 130 -1.77 -7.05 35.27
CA LEU A 130 -2.60 -7.98 36.02
C LEU A 130 -1.84 -9.27 36.32
N ARG A 131 -1.19 -9.84 35.30
CA ARG A 131 -0.38 -11.05 35.44
C ARG A 131 0.77 -10.84 36.43
N ARG A 132 1.42 -9.68 36.41
CA ARG A 132 2.51 -9.36 37.36
C ARG A 132 1.99 -9.35 38.80
N HIS A 133 0.93 -8.59 39.09
CA HIS A 133 0.37 -8.52 40.44
C HIS A 133 -0.14 -9.88 40.93
N LEU A 134 -0.81 -10.65 40.07
CA LEU A 134 -1.26 -11.99 40.44
C LEU A 134 -0.09 -12.91 40.80
N LEU A 135 1.02 -12.84 40.07
CA LEU A 135 2.21 -13.62 40.39
C LEU A 135 2.88 -13.15 41.68
N GLU A 136 2.88 -11.85 41.98
CA GLU A 136 3.44 -11.32 43.24
C GLU A 136 2.63 -11.81 44.46
N GLU A 137 1.30 -11.79 44.39
CA GLU A 137 0.44 -12.30 45.47
C GLU A 137 0.57 -13.83 45.64
N LEU A 138 0.64 -14.57 44.52
CA LEU A 138 0.83 -16.02 44.57
C LEU A 138 2.20 -16.42 45.11
N ASP A 139 3.25 -15.64 44.84
CA ASP A 139 4.61 -15.91 45.33
C ASP A 139 4.68 -15.82 46.85
N GLN A 140 3.92 -14.89 47.45
CA GLN A 140 3.82 -14.77 48.91
C GLN A 140 3.05 -15.93 49.55
N ALA A 141 1.99 -16.43 48.90
CA ALA A 141 1.14 -17.47 49.45
C ALA A 141 1.63 -18.91 49.15
N PHE A 142 2.24 -19.12 47.97
CA PHE A 142 2.56 -20.42 47.38
C PHE A 142 3.88 -20.38 46.56
N PRO A 143 5.03 -20.22 47.22
CA PRO A 143 6.31 -19.96 46.52
C PRO A 143 6.79 -21.15 45.66
N ASN A 144 6.57 -22.39 46.11
CA ASN A 144 7.02 -23.58 45.38
C ASN A 144 6.24 -23.78 44.07
N GLU A 145 4.93 -23.50 44.10
CA GLU A 145 4.03 -23.60 42.96
C GLU A 145 4.32 -22.52 41.91
N VAL A 146 4.69 -21.31 42.34
CA VAL A 146 5.09 -20.23 41.44
C VAL A 146 6.39 -20.55 40.72
N GLU A 147 7.38 -21.15 41.39
CA GLU A 147 8.62 -21.57 40.75
C GLU A 147 8.36 -22.63 39.66
N ALA A 148 7.53 -23.64 39.96
CA ALA A 148 7.11 -24.64 38.97
C ALA A 148 6.38 -24.00 37.77
N TYR A 149 5.51 -23.01 38.02
CA TYR A 149 4.84 -22.27 36.94
C TYR A 149 5.84 -21.48 36.07
N ARG A 150 6.87 -20.85 36.67
CA ARG A 150 7.91 -20.11 35.93
C ARG A 150 8.68 -21.03 35.00
N GLU A 151 9.06 -22.22 35.46
CA GLU A 151 9.75 -23.23 34.65
C GLU A 151 8.90 -23.71 33.45
N ILE A 152 7.63 -24.07 33.70
CA ILE A 152 6.69 -24.50 32.64
C ILE A 152 6.55 -23.41 31.59
N ARG A 153 6.42 -22.15 32.03
CA ARG A 153 6.26 -21.02 31.13
C ARG A 153 7.52 -20.70 30.33
N ALA A 154 8.70 -20.79 30.93
CA ALA A 154 9.97 -20.62 30.23
C ALA A 154 10.14 -21.69 29.14
N THR A 155 9.83 -22.94 29.48
CA THR A 155 9.87 -24.07 28.55
C THR A 155 8.89 -23.88 27.38
N SER A 156 7.63 -23.55 27.69
CA SER A 156 6.60 -23.29 26.68
C SER A 156 6.95 -22.13 25.75
N ALA A 157 7.55 -21.06 26.28
CA ALA A 157 7.99 -19.92 25.49
C ALA A 157 9.18 -20.27 24.58
N ALA A 158 10.13 -21.09 25.06
CA ALA A 158 11.25 -21.58 24.27
C ALA A 158 10.78 -22.52 23.14
N GLU A 159 9.82 -23.40 23.42
CA GLU A 159 9.19 -24.27 22.41
C GLU A 159 8.44 -23.46 21.35
N SER A 160 7.63 -22.49 21.77
CA SER A 160 6.92 -21.60 20.83
C SER A 160 7.89 -20.82 19.93
N LYS A 161 9.01 -20.34 20.50
CA LYS A 161 10.06 -19.64 19.75
C LYS A 161 10.77 -20.55 18.75
N ARG A 162 11.05 -21.81 19.15
CA ARG A 162 11.64 -22.83 18.26
C ARG A 162 10.71 -23.20 17.11
N LEU A 163 9.42 -23.38 17.38
CA LEU A 163 8.41 -23.66 16.36
C LEU A 163 8.26 -22.50 15.38
N ALA A 164 8.23 -21.26 15.87
CA ALA A 164 8.18 -20.07 15.02
C ALA A 164 9.44 -19.93 14.14
N GLN A 165 10.62 -20.26 14.68
CA GLN A 165 11.88 -20.28 13.90
C GLN A 165 11.92 -21.41 12.87
N ALA A 166 11.41 -22.60 13.21
CA ALA A 166 11.33 -23.74 12.29
C ALA A 166 10.34 -23.49 11.15
N GLN A 167 9.21 -22.82 11.44
CA GLN A 167 8.23 -22.40 10.43
C GLN A 167 8.70 -21.20 9.59
N SER A 168 9.68 -20.42 10.07
CA SER A 168 10.28 -19.31 9.34
C SER A 168 11.32 -19.75 8.29
N ILE A 169 11.67 -21.05 8.22
CA ILE A 169 12.54 -21.58 7.17
C ILE A 169 11.66 -21.90 5.96
N LEU A 170 11.39 -20.89 5.13
CA LEU A 170 10.87 -21.09 3.78
C LEU A 170 12.03 -21.43 2.84
N PRO A 171 11.87 -22.31 1.83
CA PRO A 171 12.92 -22.69 0.88
C PRO A 171 13.39 -21.54 -0.04
N ASN A 172 12.73 -20.38 0.01
CA ASN A 172 12.95 -19.25 -0.88
C ASN A 172 13.50 -18.04 -0.10
N GLY A 173 14.82 -18.02 0.10
CA GLY A 173 15.71 -16.86 -0.02
C GLY A 173 15.46 -15.49 0.64
N ASP A 174 14.32 -15.18 1.25
CA ASP A 174 14.05 -13.83 1.75
C ASP A 174 14.40 -13.64 3.24
N VAL A 175 15.26 -12.66 3.51
CA VAL A 175 15.65 -12.20 4.86
C VAL A 175 14.56 -11.30 5.41
N LYS A 176 13.94 -11.66 6.54
CA LYS A 176 13.00 -10.77 7.23
C LYS A 176 13.69 -9.92 8.30
N VAL A 177 13.48 -8.62 8.13
CA VAL A 177 13.98 -7.47 8.88
C VAL A 177 13.97 -7.67 10.40
N LYS A 178 15.06 -7.22 11.02
CA LYS A 178 15.38 -7.23 12.45
C LYS A 178 14.22 -6.70 13.30
N ALA A 179 13.84 -7.46 14.33
CA ALA A 179 13.00 -6.96 15.41
C ALA A 179 13.87 -6.08 16.33
N GLU A 180 13.63 -4.76 16.35
CA GLU A 180 14.21 -3.87 17.36
C GLU A 180 13.59 -4.15 18.74
N HIS A 181 14.44 -4.05 19.76
CA HIS A 181 14.12 -4.24 21.18
C HIS A 181 13.46 -3.00 21.78
#